data_AF-Q2SSG9-F1
#
_entry.id   AF-Q2SSG9-F1
#
_cell.length_a   1.000
_cell.length_b   1.000
_cell.length_c   1.000
_cell.angle_alpha   90.00
_cell.angle_beta   90.00
_cell.angle_gamma   90.00
#
_symmetry.space_group_name_H-M   'P 1'
#
loop_
_entity.id
_entity.type
_entity.pdbx_description
1 polymer ?
#
loop_
_entity_poly.entity_id
_entity_poly.type
_entity_poly.pdbx_seq_one_letter_code
_entity_poly.pdbx_strand_id
1 'polypeptide(L)'
;MNKIIQQPIYNADKTECLQIGYDLFNNQISIIPFLPTTKKVPSVLPKEITSLAQAFEDNENEFIDGIQHWDTSNITDMWGVFVGASNFNQDISMWNTSNVTSMNYMFSGCEEFNQDISKWDVSNVLDISYMFEYTNSFNQDISKMNFNKLMEWTGWCYYSYIEERLKYWPTKILEWQLLIN
;
A
#
# COMPACT_ATOMS: atom_id res chain seq x y z
N MET A 1 -4.12 4.75 -23.58
CA MET A 1 -2.69 4.44 -23.82
C MET A 1 -1.90 5.11 -22.73
N ASN A 2 -1.09 4.36 -22.01
CA ASN A 2 -0.16 4.92 -21.02
C ASN A 2 0.84 5.80 -21.75
N LYS A 3 1.08 7.01 -21.23
CA LYS A 3 2.11 7.91 -21.75
C LYS A 3 3.26 7.92 -20.76
N ILE A 4 4.36 7.28 -21.11
CA ILE A 4 5.58 7.34 -20.29
C ILE A 4 6.06 8.79 -20.25
N ILE A 5 6.23 9.31 -19.03
CA ILE A 5 6.76 10.66 -18.80
C ILE A 5 8.26 10.57 -18.53
N GLN A 6 8.67 9.62 -17.69
CA GLN A 6 10.05 9.37 -17.33
C GLN A 6 10.34 7.88 -17.31
N GLN A 7 11.41 7.46 -17.99
CA GLN A 7 11.87 6.07 -17.96
C GLN A 7 12.67 5.81 -16.67
N PRO A 8 12.56 4.61 -16.07
CA PRO A 8 13.40 4.25 -14.96
C PRO A 8 14.83 3.97 -15.42
N ILE A 9 15.81 4.30 -14.60
CA ILE A 9 17.22 3.99 -14.84
C ILE A 9 17.70 3.12 -13.68
N TYR A 10 18.41 2.05 -13.99
CA TYR A 10 18.97 1.12 -13.01
C TYR A 10 20.49 1.04 -13.13
N ASN A 11 21.14 0.61 -12.06
CA ASN A 11 22.53 0.16 -12.10
C ASN A 11 22.67 -1.14 -12.94
N ALA A 12 23.91 -1.57 -13.20
CA ALA A 12 24.18 -2.66 -14.14
C ALA A 12 23.57 -4.02 -13.72
N ASP A 13 23.49 -4.30 -12.42
CA ASP A 13 22.93 -5.56 -11.89
C ASP A 13 21.42 -5.49 -11.59
N LYS A 14 20.78 -4.33 -11.85
CA LYS A 14 19.35 -4.10 -11.64
C LYS A 14 18.88 -4.25 -10.19
N THR A 15 19.76 -3.97 -9.23
CA THR A 15 19.41 -3.95 -7.80
C THR A 15 19.20 -2.55 -7.24
N GLU A 16 19.66 -1.51 -7.94
CA GLU A 16 19.46 -0.11 -7.54
C GLU A 16 18.78 0.66 -8.66
N CYS A 17 17.64 1.26 -8.35
CA CYS A 17 17.02 2.27 -9.19
C CYS A 17 17.72 3.60 -8.96
N LEU A 18 18.30 4.15 -10.01
CA LEU A 18 19.01 5.44 -10.02
C LEU A 18 18.09 6.60 -10.40
N GLN A 19 17.01 6.32 -11.13
CA GLN A 19 15.98 7.29 -11.51
C GLN A 19 14.63 6.60 -11.51
N ILE A 20 13.67 7.14 -10.75
CA ILE A 20 12.29 6.62 -10.69
C ILE A 20 11.62 6.85 -12.04
N GLY A 21 11.04 5.79 -12.61
CA GLY A 21 10.19 5.89 -13.79
C GLY A 21 8.75 6.14 -13.41
N TYR A 22 8.02 6.89 -14.23
CA TYR A 22 6.59 7.13 -14.04
C TYR A 22 5.88 7.47 -15.35
N ASP A 23 4.60 7.13 -15.44
CA ASP A 23 3.74 7.33 -16.60
C ASP A 23 2.43 8.05 -16.23
N LEU A 24 1.73 8.55 -17.25
CA LEU A 24 0.37 9.04 -17.11
C LEU A 24 -0.60 7.93 -17.51
N PHE A 25 -1.39 7.46 -16.55
CA PHE A 25 -2.44 6.46 -16.73
C PHE A 25 -3.70 6.90 -15.98
N ASN A 26 -4.86 6.84 -16.65
CA ASN A 26 -6.16 7.22 -16.07
C ASN A 26 -6.17 8.57 -15.32
N ASN A 27 -5.52 9.59 -15.88
CA ASN A 27 -5.36 10.93 -15.28
C ASN A 27 -4.59 10.97 -13.95
N GLN A 28 -3.88 9.90 -13.60
CA GLN A 28 -2.94 9.85 -12.49
C GLN A 28 -1.51 9.69 -13.02
N ILE A 29 -0.56 10.28 -12.31
CA ILE A 29 0.85 10.04 -12.57
C ILE A 29 1.26 8.88 -11.67
N SER A 30 1.44 7.71 -12.28
CA SER A 30 1.76 6.47 -11.58
C SER A 30 3.24 6.17 -11.71
N ILE A 31 3.82 5.66 -10.63
CA ILE A 31 5.13 5.04 -10.71
C ILE A 31 5.09 3.87 -11.69
N ILE A 32 6.17 3.68 -12.45
CA ILE A 32 6.38 2.43 -13.19
C ILE A 32 6.91 1.42 -12.16
N PRO A 33 6.31 0.22 -12.04
CA PRO A 33 6.74 -0.80 -11.08
C PRO A 33 8.25 -1.05 -11.11
N PHE A 34 8.84 -1.15 -9.93
CA PHE A 34 10.24 -1.50 -9.78
C PHE A 34 10.46 -2.98 -10.11
N LEU A 35 11.69 -3.33 -10.49
CA LEU A 35 12.03 -4.73 -10.68
C LEU A 35 12.00 -5.47 -9.33
N PRO A 36 11.58 -6.75 -9.27
CA PRO A 36 11.58 -7.55 -8.04
C PRO A 36 12.90 -7.56 -7.26
N THR A 37 14.02 -7.43 -7.97
CA THR A 37 15.39 -7.39 -7.43
C THR A 37 15.80 -6.05 -6.82
N THR A 38 14.97 -5.01 -6.90
CA THR A 38 15.31 -3.65 -6.49
C THR A 38 15.41 -3.54 -4.98
N LYS A 39 16.63 -3.32 -4.49
CA LYS A 39 17.01 -3.14 -3.07
C LYS A 39 17.14 -1.69 -2.66
N LYS A 40 17.25 -0.78 -3.63
CA LYS A 40 17.46 0.63 -3.38
C LYS A 40 16.79 1.48 -4.44
N VAL A 41 16.17 2.57 -4.00
CA VAL A 41 15.51 3.57 -4.83
C VAL A 41 15.98 4.97 -4.44
N PRO A 42 15.79 5.99 -5.30
CA PRO A 42 16.08 7.36 -4.91
C PRO A 42 15.27 7.77 -3.69
N SER A 43 15.92 8.42 -2.71
CA SER A 43 15.28 8.83 -1.45
C SER A 43 14.27 9.96 -1.60
N VAL A 44 14.17 10.57 -2.79
CA VAL A 44 13.21 11.62 -3.10
C VAL A 44 12.20 11.08 -4.11
N LEU A 45 10.94 11.00 -3.68
CA LEU A 45 9.81 10.67 -4.56
C LEU A 45 9.45 11.92 -5.38
N PRO A 46 9.39 11.84 -6.73
CA PRO A 46 8.92 12.95 -7.55
C PRO A 46 7.53 13.42 -7.13
N LYS A 47 7.40 14.71 -6.80
CA LYS A 47 6.19 15.29 -6.21
C LYS A 47 4.93 15.20 -7.10
N GLU A 48 5.14 15.05 -8.41
CA GLU A 48 4.08 14.87 -9.38
C GLU A 48 3.44 13.47 -9.34
N ILE A 49 4.10 12.48 -8.76
CA ILE A 49 3.54 11.12 -8.62
C ILE A 49 2.37 11.17 -7.63
N THR A 50 1.26 10.59 -8.06
CA THR A 50 0.02 10.50 -7.28
C THR A 50 -0.43 9.06 -7.02
N SER A 51 0.22 8.08 -7.68
CA SER A 51 -0.05 6.65 -7.50
C SER A 51 1.24 5.86 -7.32
N LEU A 52 1.26 5.00 -6.31
CA LEU A 52 2.28 3.98 -6.06
C LEU A 52 1.79 2.59 -6.48
N ALA A 53 0.77 2.52 -7.35
CA ALA A 53 0.20 1.26 -7.81
C ALA A 53 1.29 0.26 -8.23
N GLN A 54 1.30 -0.91 -7.57
CA GLN A 54 2.24 -2.01 -7.81
C GLN A 54 3.73 -1.63 -7.75
N ALA A 55 4.09 -0.54 -7.04
CA ALA A 55 5.47 -0.04 -7.05
C ALA A 55 6.50 -1.14 -6.77
N PHE A 56 6.24 -2.01 -5.80
CA PHE A 56 7.11 -3.09 -5.37
C PHE A 56 6.42 -4.47 -5.47
N GLU A 57 5.63 -4.67 -6.52
CA GLU A 57 5.06 -5.99 -6.83
C GLU A 57 6.17 -7.05 -6.92
N ASP A 58 5.93 -8.19 -6.25
CA ASP A 58 6.82 -9.34 -6.14
C ASP A 58 8.24 -9.01 -5.64
N ASN A 59 8.44 -7.89 -4.93
CA ASN A 59 9.78 -7.54 -4.46
C ASN A 59 10.37 -8.60 -3.53
N GLU A 60 11.60 -9.00 -3.81
CA GLU A 60 12.23 -10.14 -3.14
C GLU A 60 12.90 -9.78 -1.81
N ASN A 61 12.91 -8.50 -1.44
CA ASN A 61 13.77 -7.97 -0.37
C ASN A 61 12.97 -7.60 0.88
N GLU A 62 13.53 -7.91 2.04
CA GLU A 62 13.00 -7.48 3.34
C GLU A 62 13.06 -5.96 3.51
N PHE A 63 14.11 -5.35 2.98
CA PHE A 63 14.43 -3.93 3.09
C PHE A 63 14.78 -3.32 1.73
N ILE A 64 14.22 -2.15 1.46
CA ILE A 64 14.40 -1.34 0.26
C ILE A 64 14.90 0.05 0.69
N ASP A 65 16.18 0.32 0.49
CA ASP A 65 16.77 1.59 0.86
C ASP A 65 16.18 2.76 0.04
N GLY A 66 15.78 3.82 0.72
CA GLY A 66 15.26 5.06 0.13
C GLY A 66 13.78 5.29 0.40
N ILE A 67 12.97 4.23 0.53
CA ILE A 67 11.51 4.39 0.73
C ILE A 67 11.14 5.00 2.09
N GLN A 68 12.02 4.87 3.09
CA GLN A 68 11.86 5.48 4.41
C GLN A 68 11.92 7.02 4.39
N HIS A 69 12.37 7.60 3.27
CA HIS A 69 12.53 9.04 3.10
C HIS A 69 11.47 9.67 2.19
N TRP A 70 10.60 8.85 1.59
CA TRP A 70 9.58 9.35 0.68
C TRP A 70 8.53 10.19 1.40
N ASP A 71 8.26 11.37 0.84
CA ASP A 71 7.08 12.14 1.16
C ASP A 71 5.89 11.60 0.36
N THR A 72 5.03 10.81 1.01
CA THR A 72 3.85 10.22 0.38
C THR A 72 2.60 11.09 0.48
N SER A 73 2.72 12.36 0.91
CA SER A 73 1.55 13.23 1.14
C SER A 73 0.72 13.53 -0.11
N ASN A 74 1.28 13.37 -1.31
CA ASN A 74 0.53 13.53 -2.58
C ASN A 74 -0.06 12.22 -3.12
N ILE A 75 0.20 11.09 -2.46
CA ILE A 75 -0.26 9.78 -2.94
C ILE A 75 -1.75 9.61 -2.64
N THR A 76 -2.48 9.23 -3.69
CA THR A 76 -3.93 8.98 -3.66
C THR A 76 -4.27 7.50 -3.88
N ASP A 77 -3.33 6.73 -4.41
CA ASP A 77 -3.51 5.34 -4.78
C ASP A 77 -2.29 4.51 -4.34
N MET A 78 -2.55 3.53 -3.48
CA MET A 78 -1.60 2.54 -2.96
C MET A 78 -2.08 1.12 -3.28
N TRP A 79 -2.75 0.94 -4.42
CA TRP A 79 -3.14 -0.40 -4.88
C TRP A 79 -1.92 -1.32 -5.01
N GLY A 80 -1.93 -2.44 -4.29
CA GLY A 80 -0.93 -3.49 -4.45
C GLY A 80 0.53 -3.07 -4.31
N VAL A 81 0.86 -2.04 -3.53
CA VAL A 81 2.25 -1.51 -3.45
C VAL A 81 3.27 -2.61 -3.19
N PHE A 82 2.96 -3.56 -2.31
CA PHE A 82 3.82 -4.70 -1.94
C PHE A 82 3.14 -6.05 -2.21
N VAL A 83 2.26 -6.13 -3.21
CA VAL A 83 1.62 -7.40 -3.58
C VAL A 83 2.69 -8.42 -3.96
N GLY A 84 2.63 -9.62 -3.38
CA GLY A 84 3.59 -10.71 -3.62
C GLY A 84 4.99 -10.50 -3.05
N ALA A 85 5.27 -9.38 -2.37
CA ALA A 85 6.57 -9.11 -1.76
C ALA A 85 6.78 -9.92 -0.46
N SER A 86 6.88 -11.25 -0.58
CA SER A 86 6.75 -12.19 0.55
C SER A 86 7.71 -11.94 1.71
N ASN A 87 8.92 -11.43 1.42
CA ASN A 87 9.94 -11.15 2.43
C ASN A 87 9.85 -9.75 3.05
N PHE A 88 9.04 -8.83 2.49
CA PHE A 88 9.06 -7.43 2.88
C PHE A 88 8.55 -7.23 4.32
N ASN A 89 9.37 -6.57 5.16
CA ASN A 89 9.03 -6.29 6.56
C ASN A 89 9.67 -4.99 7.08
N GLN A 90 9.96 -4.03 6.20
CA GLN A 90 10.55 -2.75 6.57
C GLN A 90 9.51 -1.80 7.18
N ASP A 91 9.90 -1.05 8.22
CA ASP A 91 9.07 -0.01 8.83
C ASP A 91 8.71 1.11 7.83
N ILE A 92 7.41 1.26 7.60
CA ILE A 92 6.77 2.28 6.75
C ILE A 92 5.72 3.10 7.53
N SER A 93 5.81 3.10 8.86
CA SER A 93 4.90 3.82 9.76
C SER A 93 4.92 5.34 9.55
N MET A 94 5.98 5.86 8.93
CA MET A 94 6.17 7.28 8.62
C MET A 94 5.49 7.73 7.32
N TRP A 95 4.95 6.82 6.51
CA TRP A 95 4.21 7.20 5.31
C TRP A 95 2.93 7.95 5.69
N ASN A 96 2.71 9.08 5.00
CA ASN A 96 1.47 9.82 5.07
C ASN A 96 0.43 9.18 4.14
N THR A 97 -0.67 8.68 4.72
CA THR A 97 -1.77 8.05 3.99
C THR A 97 -3.03 8.92 3.92
N SER A 98 -3.00 10.16 4.42
CA SER A 98 -4.20 10.98 4.62
C SER A 98 -4.96 11.29 3.33
N ASN A 99 -4.30 11.26 2.18
CA ASN A 99 -4.92 11.49 0.87
C ASN A 99 -5.22 10.20 0.09
N VAL A 100 -4.88 9.04 0.63
CA VAL A 100 -5.04 7.75 -0.03
C VAL A 100 -6.52 7.35 -0.06
N THR A 101 -6.97 6.94 -1.23
CA THR A 101 -8.35 6.49 -1.48
C THR A 101 -8.44 5.00 -1.77
N SER A 102 -7.32 4.35 -2.12
CA SER A 102 -7.25 2.96 -2.53
C SER A 102 -6.05 2.26 -1.89
N MET A 103 -6.28 1.12 -1.23
CA MET A 103 -5.26 0.26 -0.60
C MET A 103 -5.55 -1.23 -0.82
N ASN A 104 -6.41 -1.59 -1.78
CA ASN A 104 -6.70 -3.00 -2.06
C ASN A 104 -5.41 -3.74 -2.46
N TYR A 105 -5.28 -5.00 -2.03
CA TYR A 105 -4.09 -5.85 -2.22
C TYR A 105 -2.75 -5.30 -1.69
N MET A 106 -2.70 -4.19 -0.94
CA MET A 106 -1.44 -3.49 -0.61
C MET A 106 -0.34 -4.40 -0.02
N PHE A 107 -0.71 -5.38 0.80
CA PHE A 107 0.19 -6.40 1.39
C PHE A 107 -0.23 -7.83 1.05
N SER A 108 -1.03 -8.03 0.00
CA SER A 108 -1.49 -9.37 -0.39
C SER A 108 -0.28 -10.23 -0.75
N GLY A 109 -0.10 -11.40 -0.12
CA GLY A 109 1.08 -12.25 -0.29
C GLY A 109 2.37 -11.75 0.38
N CYS A 110 2.32 -10.68 1.16
CA CYS A 110 3.45 -10.15 1.92
C CYS A 110 3.64 -10.94 3.24
N GLU A 111 4.03 -12.22 3.13
CA GLU A 111 3.97 -13.22 4.21
C GLU A 111 4.64 -12.78 5.53
N GLU A 112 5.78 -12.07 5.45
CA GLU A 112 6.60 -11.66 6.60
C GLU A 112 6.21 -10.29 7.19
N PHE A 113 5.30 -9.54 6.56
CA PHE A 113 4.98 -8.18 7.00
C PHE A 113 4.29 -8.16 8.37
N ASN A 114 4.88 -7.46 9.33
CA ASN A 114 4.33 -7.31 10.68
C ASN A 114 4.67 -5.95 11.32
N GLN A 115 4.79 -4.89 10.53
CA GLN A 115 5.13 -3.55 11.04
C GLN A 115 3.90 -2.79 11.55
N ASP A 116 4.10 -1.98 12.60
CA ASP A 116 3.04 -1.16 13.19
C ASP A 116 2.64 -0.01 12.25
N ILE A 117 1.47 -0.17 11.63
CA ILE A 117 0.84 0.84 10.78
C ILE A 117 -0.32 1.57 11.48
N SER A 118 -0.53 1.37 12.79
CA SER A 118 -1.70 1.87 13.55
C SER A 118 -1.90 3.39 13.50
N LYS A 119 -0.89 4.14 13.06
CA LYS A 119 -0.92 5.61 12.91
C LYS A 119 -1.39 6.08 11.53
N TRP A 120 -1.56 5.19 10.56
CA TRP A 120 -2.04 5.56 9.25
C TRP A 120 -3.47 6.12 9.32
N ASP A 121 -3.68 7.23 8.62
CA ASP A 121 -5.01 7.79 8.39
C ASP A 121 -5.63 7.11 7.17
N VAL A 122 -6.63 6.26 7.43
CA VAL A 122 -7.38 5.54 6.40
C VAL A 122 -8.80 6.08 6.22
N SER A 123 -9.10 7.26 6.78
CA SER A 123 -10.44 7.86 6.75
C SER A 123 -10.92 8.21 5.34
N ASN A 124 -10.00 8.35 4.39
CA ASN A 124 -10.29 8.61 2.99
C ASN A 124 -10.35 7.36 2.10
N VAL A 125 -9.98 6.19 2.63
CA VAL A 125 -9.88 4.94 1.86
C VAL A 125 -11.26 4.35 1.57
N LEU A 126 -11.50 4.00 0.31
CA LEU A 126 -12.77 3.45 -0.19
C LEU A 126 -12.70 1.93 -0.42
N ASP A 127 -11.48 1.42 -0.63
CA ASP A 127 -11.24 0.01 -0.89
C ASP A 127 -9.97 -0.49 -0.18
N ILE A 128 -10.18 -1.53 0.63
CA ILE A 128 -9.16 -2.28 1.39
C ILE A 128 -9.25 -3.79 1.12
N SER A 129 -9.98 -4.18 0.08
CA SER A 129 -10.23 -5.58 -0.26
C SER A 129 -8.91 -6.31 -0.43
N TYR A 130 -8.79 -7.50 0.18
CA TYR A 130 -7.62 -8.36 0.09
C TYR A 130 -6.29 -7.73 0.56
N MET A 131 -6.33 -6.58 1.27
CA MET A 131 -5.11 -5.88 1.71
C MET A 131 -4.13 -6.79 2.46
N PHE A 132 -4.65 -7.70 3.28
CA PHE A 132 -3.87 -8.66 4.07
C PHE A 132 -4.08 -10.14 3.65
N GLU A 133 -4.59 -10.37 2.44
CA GLU A 133 -4.76 -11.74 1.95
C GLU A 133 -3.40 -12.44 1.86
N TYR A 134 -3.24 -13.58 2.55
CA TYR A 134 -1.97 -14.31 2.68
C TYR A 134 -0.83 -13.56 3.42
N THR A 135 -1.12 -12.51 4.20
CA THR A 135 -0.14 -11.81 5.06
C THR A 135 -0.04 -12.49 6.43
N ASN A 136 0.54 -13.69 6.47
CA ASN A 136 0.44 -14.61 7.61
C ASN A 136 1.02 -14.07 8.93
N SER A 137 2.06 -13.22 8.87
CA SER A 137 2.77 -12.71 10.05
C SER A 137 2.11 -11.49 10.70
N PHE A 138 1.15 -10.85 10.03
CA PHE A 138 0.60 -9.57 10.48
C PHE A 138 -0.30 -9.73 11.72
N ASN A 139 0.11 -9.12 12.84
CA ASN A 139 -0.59 -9.24 14.13
C ASN A 139 -0.64 -7.90 14.91
N GLN A 140 -0.66 -6.78 14.20
CA GLN A 140 -0.66 -5.45 14.82
C GLN A 140 -2.06 -5.01 15.27
N ASP A 141 -2.11 -4.20 16.32
CA ASP A 141 -3.36 -3.59 16.78
C ASP A 141 -3.68 -2.33 15.97
N ILE A 142 -4.68 -2.45 15.13
CA ILE A 142 -5.16 -1.40 14.21
C ILE A 142 -6.59 -0.97 14.53
N SER A 143 -7.09 -1.31 15.73
CA SER A 143 -8.40 -0.90 16.25
C SER A 143 -8.57 0.62 16.45
N LYS A 144 -7.54 1.42 16.19
CA LYS A 144 -7.62 2.89 16.25
C LYS A 144 -7.79 3.55 14.89
N MET A 145 -7.65 2.79 13.81
CA MET A 145 -7.84 3.30 12.45
C MET A 145 -9.31 3.66 12.21
N ASN A 146 -9.54 4.76 11.48
CA ASN A 146 -10.87 5.25 11.17
C ASN A 146 -11.32 4.77 9.77
N PHE A 147 -12.30 3.86 9.74
CA PHE A 147 -12.83 3.26 8.51
C PHE A 147 -14.18 3.84 8.06
N ASN A 148 -14.56 5.04 8.54
CA ASN A 148 -15.92 5.58 8.35
C ASN A 148 -16.40 5.62 6.89
N LYS A 149 -15.53 5.96 5.93
CA LYS A 149 -15.92 5.97 4.51
C LYS A 149 -16.24 4.59 3.94
N LEU A 150 -15.61 3.52 4.43
CA LEU A 150 -15.97 2.16 4.05
C LEU A 150 -17.40 1.84 4.47
N MET A 151 -17.82 2.34 5.63
CA MET A 151 -19.17 2.14 6.18
C MET A 151 -20.24 2.98 5.48
N GLU A 152 -19.88 4.16 4.97
CA GLU A 152 -20.78 4.99 4.15
C GLU A 152 -21.11 4.34 2.80
N TRP A 153 -20.12 3.70 2.17
CA TRP A 153 -20.27 3.06 0.85
C TRP A 153 -21.13 1.79 0.86
N THR A 154 -21.22 1.08 1.99
CA THR A 154 -21.98 -0.18 2.07
C THR A 154 -23.47 0.01 2.40
N GLY A 155 -23.87 1.19 2.89
CA GLY A 155 -25.23 1.40 3.40
C GLY A 155 -25.62 0.39 4.51
N TRP A 156 -26.86 0.47 4.99
CA TRP A 156 -27.38 -0.43 6.04
C TRP A 156 -27.72 -1.85 5.56
N CYS A 157 -27.40 -2.21 4.30
CA CYS A 157 -27.79 -3.47 3.70
C CYS A 157 -26.66 -4.09 2.87
N TYR A 158 -25.54 -4.48 3.52
CA TYR A 158 -24.87 -5.77 3.26
C TYR A 158 -23.69 -5.96 4.22
N TYR A 159 -23.95 -6.51 5.40
CA TYR A 159 -22.88 -6.97 6.31
C TYR A 159 -21.89 -7.93 5.61
N SER A 160 -22.36 -8.71 4.63
CA SER A 160 -21.54 -9.66 3.88
C SER A 160 -20.45 -9.04 3.00
N TYR A 161 -20.58 -7.79 2.54
CA TYR A 161 -19.50 -7.13 1.77
C TYR A 161 -18.37 -6.63 2.69
N ILE A 162 -18.70 -6.22 3.92
CA ILE A 162 -17.70 -5.83 4.93
C ILE A 162 -16.94 -7.06 5.41
N GLU A 163 -17.65 -8.18 5.65
CA GLU A 163 -17.02 -9.45 6.01
C GLU A 163 -16.05 -9.93 4.93
N GLU A 164 -16.39 -9.83 3.65
CA GLU A 164 -15.49 -10.19 2.55
C GLU A 164 -14.25 -9.29 2.50
N ARG A 165 -14.43 -7.98 2.68
CA ARG A 165 -13.35 -6.98 2.69
C ARG A 165 -12.40 -7.12 3.89
N LEU A 166 -12.94 -7.50 5.06
CA LEU A 166 -12.21 -7.65 6.32
C LEU A 166 -11.82 -9.10 6.62
N LYS A 167 -12.18 -10.07 5.77
CA LYS A 167 -11.95 -11.51 5.97
C LYS A 167 -10.51 -11.86 6.31
N TYR A 168 -9.58 -11.11 5.76
CA TYR A 168 -8.14 -11.33 5.89
C TYR A 168 -7.46 -10.40 6.90
N TRP A 169 -8.24 -9.57 7.61
CA TRP A 169 -7.70 -8.65 8.61
C TRP A 169 -7.54 -9.35 9.97
N PRO A 170 -6.59 -8.91 10.83
CA PRO A 170 -6.42 -9.47 12.16
C PRO A 170 -7.71 -9.47 12.99
N THR A 171 -7.95 -10.56 13.72
CA THR A 171 -9.17 -10.80 14.52
C THR A 171 -9.47 -9.72 15.57
N LYS A 172 -8.48 -8.91 15.98
CA LYS A 172 -8.69 -7.74 16.88
C LYS A 172 -9.57 -6.65 16.26
N ILE A 173 -9.82 -6.68 14.95
CA ILE A 173 -10.81 -5.82 14.29
C ILE A 173 -12.23 -6.41 14.42
N LEU A 174 -12.42 -7.70 14.66
CA LEU A 174 -13.78 -8.23 14.83
C LEU A 174 -14.44 -7.80 16.16
N GLU A 175 -13.69 -7.21 17.10
CA GLU A 175 -14.27 -6.64 18.33
C GLU A 175 -15.00 -5.30 18.09
N TRP A 176 -14.88 -4.69 16.90
CA TRP A 176 -15.70 -3.52 16.50
C TRP A 176 -17.21 -3.83 16.43
N GLN A 177 -17.59 -5.11 16.45
CA GLN A 177 -18.98 -5.56 16.55
C GLN A 177 -19.71 -5.07 17.83
N LEU A 178 -19.00 -4.60 18.86
CA LEU A 178 -19.59 -4.18 20.15
C LEU A 178 -19.73 -2.66 20.33
N LEU A 179 -19.23 -1.82 19.41
CA LEU A 179 -19.25 -0.36 19.54
C LEU A 179 -20.28 0.34 18.63
N ILE A 180 -21.13 -0.42 17.93
CA ILE A 180 -22.23 0.09 17.08
C ILE A 180 -23.59 0.04 17.82
N ASN A 181 -23.59 0.04 19.16
CA ASN A 181 -24.80 0.19 19.98
C ASN A 181 -24.99 1.64 20.41
#